data_AF-A0A972WGN1-F1
#
_entry.id   AF-A0A972WGN1-F1
#
_cell.length_a   1.000
_cell.length_b   1.000
_cell.length_c   1.000
_cell.angle_alpha   90.00
_cell.angle_beta   90.00
_cell.angle_gamma   90.00
#
_symmetry.space_group_name_H-M   'P 1'
#
loop_
_entity.id
_entity.type
_entity.pdbx_description
1 polymer ?
#
loop_
_entity_poly.entity_id
_entity_poly.type
_entity_poly.pdbx_seq_one_letter_code
_entity_poly.pdbx_strand_id
1 'polypeptide(L)'
;MFVRKLIIGSVLLGAAIGSNASADEILPAGADGWHTWQIDEPGVATKMCCYTWKRGDKSQKGCDLDGRNMSFSSDGDCAAAPGTVQIYVHVENGVPENIRVFSSNCQVSAASAIADHGLVSVVENVAWFKSIIENKSLDMDAREEALFGLVQSESDAAYAYIDGLLSSR
;
A
#
# COMPACT_ATOMS: atom_id res chain seq x y z
N MET A 1 -60.24 -25.36 29.99
CA MET A 1 -58.86 -25.83 30.20
C MET A 1 -57.98 -25.05 29.21
N PHE A 2 -57.37 -23.95 29.65
CA PHE A 2 -56.60 -23.02 28.81
C PHE A 2 -55.12 -23.31 28.99
N VAL A 3 -54.41 -23.67 27.91
CA VAL A 3 -52.94 -23.81 27.94
C VAL A 3 -52.34 -22.70 27.09
N ARG A 4 -51.85 -21.65 27.75
CA ARG A 4 -51.05 -20.57 27.15
C ARG A 4 -49.63 -21.10 26.88
N LYS A 5 -49.23 -21.14 25.61
CA LYS A 5 -47.82 -21.36 25.21
C LYS A 5 -47.07 -20.03 25.29
N LEU A 6 -46.07 -19.95 26.17
CA LEU A 6 -45.06 -18.88 26.17
C LEU A 6 -44.06 -19.14 25.04
N ILE A 7 -43.84 -18.16 24.17
CA ILE A 7 -42.74 -18.12 23.21
C ILE A 7 -41.65 -17.27 23.84
N ILE A 8 -40.53 -17.89 24.21
CA ILE A 8 -39.33 -17.21 24.72
C ILE A 8 -38.46 -16.88 23.50
N GLY A 9 -38.43 -15.60 23.11
CA GLY A 9 -37.52 -15.10 22.09
C GLY A 9 -36.14 -14.87 22.67
N SER A 10 -35.11 -15.53 22.10
CA SER A 10 -33.72 -15.27 22.44
C SER A 10 -33.16 -14.18 21.53
N VAL A 11 -32.79 -13.05 22.13
CA VAL A 11 -32.05 -11.96 21.46
C VAL A 11 -30.56 -12.33 21.55
N LEU A 12 -29.95 -12.70 20.43
CA LEU A 12 -28.50 -12.85 20.33
C LEU A 12 -27.89 -11.46 20.08
N LEU A 13 -27.33 -10.86 21.13
CA LEU A 13 -26.41 -9.73 21.02
C LEU A 13 -25.07 -10.25 20.48
N GLY A 14 -24.82 -10.06 19.19
CA GLY A 14 -23.49 -10.26 18.61
C GLY A 14 -22.60 -9.08 18.98
N ALA A 15 -21.58 -9.31 19.81
CA ALA A 15 -20.49 -8.35 19.99
C ALA A 15 -19.69 -8.29 18.67
N ALA A 16 -19.74 -7.15 17.99
CA ALA A 16 -18.83 -6.89 16.88
C ALA A 16 -17.41 -6.74 17.46
N ILE A 17 -16.59 -7.79 17.32
CA ILE A 17 -15.16 -7.69 17.57
C ILE A 17 -14.60 -6.88 16.41
N GLY A 18 -14.39 -5.57 16.63
CA GLY A 18 -13.63 -4.74 15.71
C GLY A 18 -12.20 -5.25 15.68
N SER A 19 -11.81 -5.90 14.59
CA SER A 19 -10.42 -6.26 14.36
C SER A 19 -9.69 -4.95 14.04
N ASN A 20 -8.93 -4.45 15.02
CA ASN A 20 -7.94 -3.42 14.75
C ASN A 20 -6.79 -4.12 14.04
N ALA A 21 -6.86 -4.18 12.71
CA ALA A 21 -5.75 -4.68 11.91
C ALA A 21 -4.53 -3.78 12.19
N SER A 22 -3.50 -4.38 12.78
CA SER A 22 -2.25 -3.69 13.10
C SER A 22 -1.33 -3.69 11.89
N ALA A 23 -0.51 -2.66 11.70
CA ALA A 23 0.48 -2.59 10.62
C ALA A 23 1.43 -3.81 10.57
N ASP A 24 1.63 -4.49 11.70
CA ASP A 24 2.36 -5.77 11.82
C ASP A 24 1.71 -6.95 11.08
N GLU A 25 0.50 -6.77 10.52
CA GLU A 25 -0.23 -7.83 9.83
C GLU A 25 0.19 -7.98 8.35
N ILE A 26 0.71 -6.93 7.71
CA ILE A 26 1.11 -6.99 6.30
C ILE A 26 2.48 -7.66 6.13
N LEU A 27 3.45 -7.28 6.97
CA LEU A 27 4.82 -7.79 6.90
C LEU A 27 5.09 -8.71 8.10
N PRO A 28 5.43 -9.99 7.90
CA PRO A 28 5.81 -10.87 8.99
C PRO A 28 7.03 -10.31 9.73
N ALA A 29 7.01 -10.40 11.06
CA ALA A 29 8.14 -9.95 11.88
C ALA A 29 9.44 -10.67 11.49
N GLY A 30 10.50 -9.89 11.23
CA GLY A 30 11.81 -10.41 10.84
C GLY A 30 11.90 -10.93 9.40
N ALA A 31 10.92 -10.63 8.54
CA ALA A 31 11.01 -10.93 7.12
C ALA A 31 11.85 -9.87 6.41
N ASP A 32 13.04 -10.27 5.95
CA ASP A 32 13.93 -9.44 5.13
C ASP A 32 13.74 -9.75 3.63
N GLY A 33 14.09 -8.77 2.79
CA GLY A 33 14.05 -8.85 1.33
C GLY A 33 12.89 -8.07 0.71
N TRP A 34 12.59 -8.37 -0.56
CA TRP A 34 11.49 -7.73 -1.27
C TRP A 34 10.14 -8.36 -0.92
N HIS A 35 9.17 -7.51 -0.62
CA HIS A 35 7.79 -7.86 -0.35
C HIS A 35 6.85 -7.08 -1.25
N THR A 36 5.68 -7.64 -1.55
CA THR A 36 4.67 -6.96 -2.34
C THR A 36 3.25 -7.33 -1.93
N TRP A 37 2.32 -6.42 -2.16
CA TRP A 37 0.88 -6.65 -2.03
C TRP A 37 0.10 -5.72 -2.96
N GLN A 38 -1.14 -6.11 -3.24
CA GLN A 38 -2.11 -5.33 -3.98
C GLN A 38 -3.10 -4.66 -3.05
N ILE A 39 -3.63 -3.53 -3.50
CA ILE A 39 -4.76 -2.84 -2.86
C ILE A 39 -5.88 -2.74 -3.87
N ASP A 40 -7.07 -3.18 -3.49
CA ASP A 40 -8.29 -2.95 -4.25
C ASP A 40 -8.83 -1.56 -3.90
N GLU A 41 -8.36 -0.55 -4.63
CA GLU A 41 -8.83 0.81 -4.51
C GLU A 41 -9.45 1.24 -5.86
N PRO A 42 -10.74 0.93 -6.09
CA PRO A 42 -11.38 1.16 -7.38
C PRO A 42 -11.43 2.66 -7.69
N GLY A 43 -10.78 3.06 -8.78
CA GLY A 43 -10.61 4.46 -9.18
C GLY A 43 -9.18 4.97 -9.04
N VAL A 44 -8.36 4.29 -8.23
CA VAL A 44 -6.93 4.58 -8.04
C VAL A 44 -6.11 3.85 -9.07
N ALA A 45 -6.36 4.18 -10.32
CA ALA A 45 -5.37 3.91 -11.34
C ALA A 45 -4.20 4.87 -11.09
N THR A 46 -3.28 4.52 -10.17
CA THR A 46 -1.93 5.08 -10.32
C THR A 46 -1.49 4.64 -11.71
N LYS A 47 -1.38 5.62 -12.62
CA LYS A 47 -0.81 5.40 -13.96
C LYS A 47 0.72 5.33 -13.88
N MET A 48 1.27 5.29 -12.67
CA MET A 48 2.69 5.41 -12.41
C MET A 48 3.38 4.11 -12.77
N CYS A 49 4.00 4.12 -13.95
CA CYS A 49 5.02 3.14 -14.31
C CYS A 49 6.37 3.81 -14.50
N CYS A 50 7.41 3.00 -14.36
CA CYS A 50 8.77 3.41 -14.70
C CYS A 50 8.95 3.45 -16.21
N TYR A 51 9.72 4.43 -16.66
CA TYR A 51 10.15 4.53 -18.04
C TYR A 51 11.66 4.78 -18.11
N THR A 52 12.24 4.59 -19.30
CA THR A 52 13.64 4.97 -19.54
C THR A 52 13.74 5.92 -20.73
N TRP A 53 14.56 6.96 -20.60
CA TRP A 53 14.98 7.81 -21.73
C TRP A 53 16.25 7.23 -22.35
N LYS A 54 16.22 6.95 -23.65
CA LYS A 54 17.43 6.61 -24.42
C LYS A 54 17.43 7.37 -25.75
N ARG A 55 18.45 8.21 -25.95
CA ARG A 55 18.71 8.93 -27.22
C ARG A 55 17.51 9.75 -27.76
N GLY A 56 16.71 10.33 -26.87
CA GLY A 56 15.54 11.13 -27.25
C GLY A 56 14.24 10.33 -27.33
N ASP A 57 14.30 9.01 -27.23
CA ASP A 57 13.12 8.14 -27.20
C ASP A 57 12.79 7.69 -25.77
N LYS A 58 11.50 7.75 -25.43
CA LYS A 58 10.95 7.21 -24.19
C LYS A 58 10.51 5.77 -24.47
N SER A 59 11.03 4.80 -23.72
CA SER A 59 10.60 3.41 -23.82
C SER A 59 10.25 2.83 -22.46
N GLN A 60 9.15 2.09 -22.40
CA GLN A 60 8.72 1.35 -21.23
C GLN A 60 9.64 0.13 -21.09
N LYS A 61 10.51 0.12 -20.08
CA LYS A 61 11.46 -0.98 -19.84
C LYS A 61 11.12 -1.78 -18.58
N GLY A 62 9.99 -1.48 -17.95
CA GLY A 62 9.64 -1.97 -16.63
C GLY A 62 10.36 -1.22 -15.49
N CYS A 63 9.89 -1.44 -14.27
CA CYS A 63 10.50 -0.96 -13.03
C CYS A 63 11.50 -1.99 -12.51
N ASP A 64 12.76 -1.60 -12.40
CA ASP A 64 13.82 -2.42 -11.79
C ASP A 64 13.94 -2.04 -10.32
N LEU A 65 13.48 -2.91 -9.41
CA LEU A 65 13.42 -2.61 -7.97
C LEU A 65 14.80 -2.41 -7.36
N ASP A 66 15.83 -3.09 -7.87
CA ASP A 66 17.22 -2.94 -7.40
C ASP A 66 17.97 -1.80 -8.12
N GLY A 67 17.28 -1.10 -9.02
CA GLY A 67 17.80 0.02 -9.77
C GLY A 67 17.93 1.28 -8.91
N ARG A 68 19.12 1.90 -8.92
CA ARG A 68 19.37 3.16 -8.16
C ARG A 68 18.77 4.41 -8.79
N ASN A 69 18.35 4.35 -10.05
CA ASN A 69 17.80 5.48 -10.79
C ASN A 69 16.51 5.05 -11.47
N MET A 70 15.37 5.45 -10.92
CA MET A 70 14.07 5.23 -11.54
C MET A 70 13.43 6.57 -11.93
N SER A 71 12.84 6.60 -13.12
CA SER A 71 12.04 7.73 -13.59
C SER A 71 10.59 7.29 -13.75
N PHE A 72 9.67 8.03 -13.16
CA PHE A 72 8.25 7.71 -13.16
C PHE A 72 7.48 8.62 -14.11
N SER A 73 6.50 8.07 -14.81
CA SER A 73 5.56 8.86 -15.59
C SER A 73 4.16 8.29 -15.46
N SER A 74 3.20 9.20 -15.31
CA SER A 74 1.77 8.94 -15.33
C SER A 74 1.14 9.13 -16.72
N ASP A 75 1.92 9.54 -17.73
CA ASP A 75 1.43 10.10 -18.99
C ASP A 75 2.04 9.44 -20.24
N GLY A 76 1.27 9.52 -21.34
CA GLY A 76 1.65 9.06 -22.68
C GLY A 76 1.71 7.53 -22.80
N ASP A 77 2.53 7.04 -23.74
CA ASP A 77 2.69 5.61 -24.05
C ASP A 77 3.33 4.78 -22.93
N CYS A 78 3.62 5.39 -21.78
CA CYS A 78 4.18 4.72 -20.60
C CYS A 78 3.22 4.73 -19.40
N ALA A 79 2.03 5.31 -19.54
CA ALA A 79 1.00 5.20 -18.53
C ALA A 79 0.50 3.75 -18.45
N ALA A 80 0.38 3.23 -17.23
CA ALA A 80 -0.32 1.96 -17.04
C ALA A 80 -1.80 2.08 -17.42
N ALA A 81 -2.37 0.97 -17.90
CA ALA A 81 -3.82 0.82 -17.93
C ALA A 81 -4.38 0.95 -16.51
N PRO A 82 -5.61 1.44 -16.34
CA PRO A 82 -6.27 1.43 -15.04
C PRO A 82 -6.22 0.04 -14.43
N GLY A 83 -5.78 -0.03 -13.18
CA GLY A 83 -5.56 -1.28 -12.47
C GLY A 83 -5.52 -1.03 -10.98
N THR A 84 -5.38 -2.11 -10.20
CA THR A 84 -5.10 -2.01 -8.78
C THR A 84 -3.76 -1.36 -8.52
N VAL A 85 -3.58 -0.87 -7.29
CA VAL A 85 -2.28 -0.40 -6.81
C VAL A 85 -1.47 -1.62 -6.38
N GLN A 86 -0.20 -1.66 -6.77
CA GLN A 86 0.78 -2.65 -6.30
C GLN A 86 1.88 -1.92 -5.53
N ILE A 87 2.12 -2.37 -4.31
CA ILE A 87 3.18 -1.82 -3.45
C ILE A 87 4.33 -2.81 -3.40
N TYR A 88 5.55 -2.30 -3.46
CA TYR A 88 6.77 -3.06 -3.25
C TYR A 88 7.55 -2.42 -2.11
N VAL A 89 8.04 -3.24 -1.19
CA VAL A 89 8.89 -2.79 -0.09
C VAL A 89 10.11 -3.68 0.06
N HIS A 90 11.29 -3.08 0.17
CA HIS A 90 12.49 -3.78 0.61
C HIS A 90 12.64 -3.62 2.12
N VAL A 91 12.79 -4.73 2.82
CA VAL A 91 13.00 -4.79 4.27
C VAL A 91 14.41 -5.29 4.56
N GLU A 92 15.16 -4.57 5.39
CA GLU A 92 16.50 -4.95 5.83
C GLU A 92 16.59 -4.90 7.36
N ASN A 93 16.97 -6.01 7.99
CA ASN A 93 16.98 -6.17 9.45
C ASN A 93 15.62 -5.82 10.10
N GLY A 94 14.52 -6.16 9.43
CA GLY A 94 13.15 -5.82 9.85
C GLY A 94 12.77 -4.34 9.68
N VAL A 95 13.58 -3.55 8.97
CA VAL A 95 13.34 -2.12 8.73
C VAL A 95 12.96 -1.89 7.27
N PRO A 96 11.81 -1.24 6.96
CA PRO A 96 11.48 -0.82 5.61
C PRO A 96 12.45 0.27 5.12
N GLU A 97 13.10 0.06 3.98
CA GLU A 97 14.08 1.01 3.43
C GLU A 97 13.77 1.52 2.03
N ASN A 98 13.10 0.72 1.18
CA ASN A 98 12.69 1.15 -0.16
C ASN A 98 11.22 0.84 -0.38
N ILE A 99 10.39 1.86 -0.48
CA ILE A 99 8.95 1.74 -0.69
C ILE A 99 8.61 2.30 -2.07
N ARG A 100 7.90 1.51 -2.87
CA ARG A 100 7.53 1.83 -4.25
C ARG A 100 6.05 1.52 -4.47
N VAL A 101 5.36 2.44 -5.13
CA VAL A 101 3.93 2.31 -5.44
C VAL A 101 3.74 2.44 -6.94
N PHE A 102 3.22 1.40 -7.57
CA PHE A 102 3.02 1.29 -9.00
C PHE A 102 1.60 0.86 -9.35
N SER A 103 1.23 0.99 -10.62
CA SER A 103 0.13 0.20 -11.15
C SER A 103 0.50 -1.28 -11.15
N SER A 104 -0.47 -2.16 -10.88
CA SER A 104 -0.31 -3.60 -11.05
C SER A 104 -0.03 -4.03 -12.51
N ASN A 105 -0.31 -3.15 -13.48
CA ASN A 105 -0.03 -3.37 -14.89
C ASN A 105 1.42 -3.00 -15.30
N CYS A 106 2.23 -2.46 -14.40
CA CYS A 106 3.64 -2.17 -14.69
C CYS A 106 4.47 -3.46 -14.69
N GLN A 107 5.28 -3.67 -15.71
CA GLN A 107 6.29 -4.74 -15.66
C GLN A 107 7.31 -4.39 -14.58
N VAL A 108 7.48 -5.27 -13.59
CA VAL A 108 8.46 -5.09 -12.50
C VAL A 108 9.47 -6.22 -12.54
N SER A 109 10.74 -5.92 -12.27
CA SER A 109 11.82 -6.90 -12.12
C SER A 109 12.60 -6.65 -10.84
N ALA A 110 13.10 -7.73 -10.25
CA ALA A 110 14.05 -7.71 -9.15
C ALA A 110 15.09 -8.83 -9.35
N ALA A 111 16.28 -8.65 -8.77
CA ALA A 111 17.38 -9.60 -8.76
C ALA A 111 17.13 -10.75 -7.77
N SER A 112 16.34 -10.51 -6.72
CA SER A 112 15.93 -11.50 -5.74
C SER A 112 14.42 -11.80 -5.82
N ALA A 113 14.00 -12.87 -5.14
CA ALA A 113 12.59 -13.24 -5.08
C ALA A 113 11.79 -12.19 -4.31
N ILE A 114 10.57 -11.92 -4.78
CA ILE A 114 9.61 -11.02 -4.14
C ILE A 114 8.58 -11.89 -3.41
N ALA A 115 8.44 -11.70 -2.11
CA ALA A 115 7.39 -12.35 -1.31
C ALA A 115 6.06 -11.61 -1.48
N ASP A 116 5.07 -12.28 -2.06
CA ASP A 116 3.74 -11.74 -2.31
C ASP A 116 2.77 -12.06 -1.15
N HIS A 117 2.15 -11.01 -0.62
CA HIS A 117 1.17 -11.09 0.48
C HIS A 117 -0.28 -10.99 -0.02
N GLY A 118 -0.49 -10.94 -1.34
CA GLY A 118 -1.80 -10.95 -1.95
C GLY A 118 -2.54 -9.62 -1.82
N LEU A 119 -3.83 -9.68 -1.54
CA LEU A 119 -4.70 -8.51 -1.45
C LEU A 119 -4.77 -8.01 -0.01
N VAL A 120 -4.45 -6.73 0.18
CA VAL A 120 -4.54 -6.00 1.45
C VAL A 120 -5.61 -4.93 1.35
N SER A 121 -6.36 -4.70 2.42
CA SER A 121 -7.39 -3.66 2.42
C SER A 121 -6.77 -2.25 2.39
N VAL A 122 -7.51 -1.30 1.83
CA VAL A 122 -7.13 0.12 1.83
C VAL A 122 -6.86 0.62 3.26
N VAL A 123 -7.66 0.19 4.24
CA VAL A 123 -7.54 0.60 5.64
C VAL A 123 -6.23 0.11 6.25
N GLU A 124 -5.90 -1.17 6.07
CA GLU A 124 -4.64 -1.77 6.54
C GLU A 124 -3.43 -1.07 5.91
N ASN A 125 -3.50 -0.83 4.60
CA ASN A 125 -2.41 -0.18 3.89
C ASN A 125 -2.18 1.27 4.35
N VAL A 126 -3.24 2.04 4.53
CA VAL A 126 -3.15 3.41 5.08
C VAL A 126 -2.58 3.37 6.50
N ALA A 127 -3.00 2.42 7.34
CA ALA A 127 -2.46 2.27 8.68
C ALA A 127 -0.95 1.93 8.65
N TRP A 128 -0.53 1.08 7.73
CA TRP A 128 0.88 0.72 7.53
C TRP A 128 1.73 1.93 7.13
N PHE A 129 1.32 2.70 6.12
CA PHE A 129 2.04 3.92 5.74
C PHE A 129 2.16 4.92 6.89
N LYS A 130 1.07 5.15 7.64
CA LYS A 130 1.07 6.05 8.80
C LYS A 130 2.06 5.58 9.87
N SER A 131 2.13 4.28 10.12
CA SER A 131 3.06 3.70 11.10
C SER A 131 4.52 4.02 10.76
N ILE A 132 4.87 4.00 9.46
CA ILE A 132 6.20 4.36 8.98
C ILE A 132 6.43 5.86 9.12
N ILE A 133 5.50 6.69 8.64
CA ILE A 133 5.61 8.16 8.67
C ILE A 133 5.79 8.69 10.10
N GLU A 134 5.07 8.11 11.06
CA GLU A 134 5.10 8.51 12.47
C GLU A 134 6.32 7.97 13.24
N ASN A 135 6.96 6.91 12.74
CA ASN A 135 8.10 6.31 13.41
C ASN A 135 9.39 7.12 13.21
N LYS A 136 9.71 7.97 14.20
CA LYS A 136 10.90 8.83 14.19
C LYS A 136 12.24 8.11 14.34
N SER A 137 12.26 6.80 14.58
CA SER A 137 13.50 6.02 14.57
C SER A 137 13.89 5.53 13.18
N LEU A 138 12.99 5.61 12.20
CA LEU A 138 13.27 5.29 10.80
C LEU A 138 14.00 6.43 10.12
N ASP A 139 14.74 6.09 9.06
CA ASP A 139 15.39 7.08 8.20
C ASP A 139 14.35 8.00 7.54
N MET A 140 14.75 9.24 7.23
CA MET A 140 13.86 10.20 6.59
C MET A 140 13.42 9.71 5.21
N ASP A 141 14.29 9.04 4.44
CA ASP A 141 13.99 8.57 3.09
C ASP A 141 12.83 7.57 3.13
N ALA A 142 12.87 6.58 4.03
CA ALA A 142 11.78 5.61 4.19
C ALA A 142 10.45 6.28 4.57
N ARG A 143 10.49 7.32 5.40
CA ARG A 143 9.31 8.09 5.84
C ARG A 143 8.74 8.95 4.72
N GLU A 144 9.59 9.56 3.90
CA GLU A 144 9.19 10.32 2.71
C GLU A 144 8.60 9.41 1.63
N GLU A 145 9.18 8.23 1.41
CA GLU A 145 8.65 7.25 0.47
C GLU A 145 7.29 6.69 0.92
N ALA A 146 7.11 6.45 2.22
CA ALA A 146 5.81 6.09 2.79
C ALA A 146 4.79 7.22 2.62
N LEU A 147 5.18 8.48 2.84
CA LEU A 147 4.31 9.63 2.59
C LEU A 147 3.95 9.74 1.11
N PHE A 148 4.92 9.54 0.20
CA PHE A 148 4.70 9.53 -1.24
C PHE A 148 3.75 8.40 -1.67
N GLY A 149 3.82 7.25 -1.03
CA GLY A 149 2.86 6.17 -1.23
C GLY A 149 1.47 6.55 -0.74
N LEU A 150 1.37 7.17 0.44
CA LEU A 150 0.10 7.57 1.04
C LEU A 150 -0.64 8.64 0.22
N VAL A 151 0.06 9.64 -0.34
CA VAL A 151 -0.56 10.70 -1.16
C VAL A 151 -1.13 10.19 -2.49
N GLN A 152 -0.81 8.95 -2.88
CA GLN A 152 -1.37 8.32 -4.08
C GLN A 152 -2.68 7.56 -3.80
N SER A 153 -3.08 7.44 -2.53
CA SER A 153 -4.37 6.86 -2.16
C SER A 153 -5.47 7.91 -2.29
N GLU A 154 -6.62 7.53 -2.83
CA GLU A 154 -7.86 8.30 -2.89
C GLU A 154 -8.72 8.08 -1.62
N SER A 155 -8.20 7.36 -0.64
CA SER A 155 -8.87 7.08 0.64
C SER A 155 -9.13 8.35 1.45
N ASP A 156 -10.36 8.51 1.93
CA ASP A 156 -10.72 9.56 2.90
C ASP A 156 -9.81 9.55 4.13
N ALA A 157 -9.35 8.36 4.57
CA ALA A 157 -8.45 8.23 5.71
C ALA A 157 -7.03 8.75 5.40
N ALA A 158 -6.56 8.58 4.16
CA ALA A 158 -5.29 9.15 3.71
C ALA A 158 -5.39 10.68 3.63
N TYR A 159 -6.46 11.22 3.03
CA TYR A 159 -6.70 12.66 2.95
C TYR A 159 -6.80 13.30 4.33
N ALA A 160 -7.59 12.74 5.24
CA ALA A 160 -7.75 13.26 6.59
C ALA A 160 -6.42 13.28 7.37
N TYR A 161 -5.57 12.28 7.16
CA TYR A 161 -4.25 12.23 7.77
C TYR A 161 -3.33 13.34 7.21
N ILE A 162 -3.26 13.49 5.89
CA ILE A 162 -2.44 14.52 5.23
C ILE A 162 -2.91 15.92 5.64
N ASP A 163 -4.23 16.17 5.66
CA ASP A 163 -4.80 17.44 6.09
C ASP A 163 -4.43 17.78 7.54
N GLY A 164 -4.46 16.78 8.43
CA GLY A 164 -4.00 16.92 9.82
C GLY A 164 -2.51 17.27 9.91
N LEU A 165 -1.65 16.63 9.12
CA LEU A 165 -0.23 16.97 9.05
C LEU A 165 0.00 18.41 8.60
N LEU A 166 -0.72 18.86 7.57
CA LEU A 166 -0.57 20.20 6.99
C LEU A 166 -1.13 21.30 7.89
N SER A 167 -2.22 21.02 8.61
CA SER A 167 -2.88 21.95 9.52
C SER A 167 -2.18 22.11 10.86
N SER A 168 -1.25 21.21 11.19
CA SER A 168 -0.50 21.23 12.47
C SER A 168 0.70 22.20 12.49
N ARG A 169 0.84 23.05 11.47
CA ARG A 169 1.96 23.99 11.30
C ARG A 169 1.69 25.37 11.90
#